data_AF-A0A819AD68-F1
#
_entry.id   AF-A0A819AD68-F1
#
_cell.length_a   1.000
_cell.length_b   1.000
_cell.length_c   1.000
_cell.angle_alpha   90.00
_cell.angle_beta   90.00
_cell.angle_gamma   90.00
#
_symmetry.space_group_name_H-M   'P 1'
#
loop_
_entity.id
_entity.type
_entity.pdbx_description
1 polymer ?
#
loop_
_entity_poly.entity_id
_entity_poly.type
_entity_poly.pdbx_seq_one_letter_code
_entity_poly.pdbx_strand_id
1 'polypeptide(L)'
;MLTSLNVLLFFGPWLPVIDNVIVRGQLIDIVYNTSFPLKPLIICTITEECRDFIYGSWQKPITPSEYIGIALAIFQENAFKILKKYPPVGSDDQRSLVARAATQWMFGYPLDTENLRNWIQCSDHACHTDEIPFLFESSWTNFTDAGRCVSQNMATCWTNFVKSQDPSERLRVPLSWPRAKTENETYIYIQDPLLIN
;
A
#
# COMPACT_ATOMS: atom_id res chain seq x y z
N MET A 1 2.00 1.70 30.73
CA MET A 1 2.05 3.17 30.83
C MET A 1 2.08 3.69 29.40
N LEU A 2 0.96 4.22 28.89
CA LEU A 2 0.92 4.88 27.58
C LEU A 2 1.55 6.26 27.75
N THR A 3 2.74 6.48 27.20
CA THR A 3 3.48 7.74 27.35
C THR A 3 3.10 8.78 26.28
N SER A 4 2.29 8.40 25.28
CA SER A 4 1.84 9.28 24.21
C SER A 4 0.55 8.78 23.57
N LEU A 5 -0.33 9.71 23.18
CA LEU A 5 -1.50 9.44 22.32
C LEU A 5 -1.14 9.46 20.83
N ASN A 6 0.14 9.66 20.48
CA ASN A 6 0.58 9.62 19.10
C ASN A 6 0.61 8.17 18.62
N VAL A 7 -0.46 7.77 17.94
CA VAL A 7 -0.65 6.42 17.37
C VAL A 7 0.47 6.05 16.39
N LEU A 8 1.16 7.03 15.77
CA LEU A 8 2.29 6.76 14.88
C LEU A 8 3.49 6.13 15.61
N LEU A 9 3.66 6.39 16.91
CA LEU A 9 4.72 5.75 17.70
C LEU A 9 4.51 4.25 17.88
N PHE A 10 3.30 3.74 17.64
CA PHE A 10 3.04 2.31 17.64
C PHE A 10 3.71 1.62 16.44
N PHE A 11 3.79 2.30 15.29
CA PHE A 11 4.33 1.74 14.05
C PHE A 11 5.84 1.94 13.90
N GLY A 12 6.38 3.04 14.45
CA GLY A 12 7.80 3.34 14.34
C GLY A 12 8.23 4.43 15.32
N PRO A 13 8.83 4.08 16.48
CA PRO A 13 9.28 5.09 17.44
C PRO A 13 10.55 5.84 17.00
N TRP A 14 11.31 5.27 16.06
CA TRP A 14 12.55 5.85 15.53
C TRP A 14 12.48 5.88 14.00
N LEU A 15 12.41 7.08 13.44
CA LEU A 15 12.35 7.32 12.00
C LEU A 15 13.49 8.29 11.60
N PRO A 16 13.83 8.38 10.30
CA PRO A 16 14.76 9.39 9.82
C PRO A 16 14.35 10.80 10.25
N VAL A 17 15.34 11.61 10.62
CA VAL A 17 15.16 13.00 11.04
C VAL A 17 15.98 13.92 10.15
N ILE A 18 15.64 15.21 10.15
CA ILE A 18 16.47 16.25 9.54
C ILE A 18 17.73 16.40 10.40
N ASP A 19 18.83 15.81 9.94
CA ASP A 19 20.14 15.83 10.61
C ASP A 19 21.11 16.85 9.99
N ASN A 20 20.72 17.48 8.88
CA ASN A 20 21.55 18.38 8.07
C ASN A 20 22.85 17.75 7.51
N VAL A 21 22.99 16.43 7.60
CA VAL A 21 24.12 15.68 7.05
C VAL A 21 23.62 14.86 5.85
N ILE A 22 22.74 13.90 6.13
CA ILE A 22 22.10 13.02 5.15
C ILE A 22 20.78 13.64 4.67
N VAL A 23 19.91 14.04 5.61
CA VAL A 23 18.60 14.64 5.32
C VAL A 23 18.66 16.13 5.68
N ARG A 24 18.73 16.97 4.65
CA ARG A 24 19.05 18.42 4.79
C ARG A 24 17.83 19.34 4.78
N GLY A 25 16.63 18.79 4.96
CA GLY A 25 15.38 19.53 4.91
C GLY A 25 14.19 18.60 4.78
N GLN A 26 13.00 19.17 4.63
CA GLN A 26 11.80 18.39 4.34
C GLN A 26 11.94 17.74 2.97
N LEU A 27 11.66 16.45 2.88
CA LEU A 27 11.80 15.65 1.67
C LEU A 27 11.00 16.24 0.50
N ILE A 28 9.78 16.70 0.77
CA ILE A 28 8.91 17.28 -0.25
C ILE A 28 9.52 18.55 -0.86
N ASP A 29 10.12 19.42 -0.05
CA ASP A 29 10.77 20.64 -0.50
C ASP A 29 12.04 20.33 -1.30
N ILE A 30 12.80 19.31 -0.89
CA ILE A 30 14.00 18.87 -1.62
C ILE A 30 13.63 18.33 -2.99
N VAL A 31 12.54 17.56 -3.10
CA VAL A 31 12.06 17.04 -4.40
C VAL A 31 11.58 18.17 -5.30
N TYR A 32 10.79 19.12 -4.78
CA TYR A 32 10.29 20.25 -5.57
C TYR A 32 11.40 21.22 -6.01
N ASN A 33 12.42 21.43 -5.19
CA ASN A 33 13.49 22.38 -5.45
C ASN A 33 14.75 21.73 -6.06
N THR A 34 14.70 20.43 -6.38
CA THR A 34 15.83 19.74 -7.00
C THR A 34 16.13 20.31 -8.38
N SER A 35 17.37 20.72 -8.60
CA SER A 35 17.82 21.35 -9.85
C SER A 35 18.37 20.36 -10.87
N PHE A 36 18.50 19.09 -10.51
CA PHE A 36 19.01 18.04 -11.39
C PHE A 36 17.88 17.13 -11.89
N PRO A 37 18.02 16.51 -13.09
CA PRO A 37 17.01 15.60 -13.60
C PRO A 37 16.80 14.41 -12.66
N LEU A 38 15.55 14.18 -12.26
CA LEU A 38 15.17 12.96 -11.55
C LEU A 38 15.28 11.77 -12.51
N LYS A 39 15.79 10.65 -11.99
CA LYS A 39 15.83 9.40 -12.73
C LYS A 39 14.41 8.83 -12.88
N PRO A 40 14.14 8.03 -13.93
CA PRO A 40 12.90 7.26 -14.00
C PRO A 40 12.70 6.40 -12.74
N LEU A 41 11.45 6.26 -12.33
CA LEU A 41 11.03 5.50 -11.15
C LEU A 41 9.93 4.53 -11.56
N ILE A 42 9.94 3.34 -10.96
CA ILE A 42 8.75 2.51 -10.82
C ILE A 42 8.32 2.62 -9.37
N ILE A 43 7.04 2.90 -9.16
CA ILE A 43 6.40 2.94 -7.85
C ILE A 43 5.24 1.96 -7.91
N CYS A 44 5.13 1.14 -6.87
CA CYS A 44 4.09 0.13 -6.72
C CYS A 44 3.48 0.25 -5.33
N THR A 45 2.29 -0.31 -5.21
CA THR A 45 1.58 -0.52 -3.96
C THR A 45 0.67 -1.72 -4.16
N ILE A 46 0.08 -2.19 -3.08
CA ILE A 46 -0.88 -3.28 -3.05
C ILE A 46 -2.19 -2.77 -2.48
N THR A 47 -3.26 -3.54 -2.66
CA THR A 47 -4.60 -3.09 -2.30
C THR A 47 -4.77 -2.94 -0.78
N GLU A 48 -4.19 -3.82 0.06
CA GLU A 48 -4.44 -3.83 1.51
C GLU A 48 -3.19 -3.61 2.40
N GLU A 49 -2.37 -2.61 2.07
CA GLU A 49 -1.13 -2.24 2.81
C GLU A 49 -1.27 -2.23 4.34
N CYS A 50 -2.31 -1.62 4.90
CA CYS A 50 -2.41 -1.47 6.35
C CYS A 50 -3.10 -2.65 7.06
N ARG A 51 -3.55 -3.69 6.35
CA ARG A 51 -4.39 -4.74 6.95
C ARG A 51 -3.66 -5.50 8.04
N ASP A 52 -2.45 -6.00 7.79
CA ASP A 52 -1.66 -6.71 8.80
C ASP A 52 -1.34 -5.84 10.01
N PHE A 53 -0.98 -4.58 9.77
CA PHE A 53 -0.69 -3.65 10.84
C PHE A 53 -1.89 -3.47 11.77
N ILE A 54 -3.09 -3.26 11.22
CA ILE A 54 -4.29 -3.08 12.04
C ILE A 54 -4.66 -4.36 12.79
N TYR A 55 -4.63 -5.52 12.14
CA TYR A 55 -5.03 -6.78 12.77
C TYR A 55 -3.97 -7.30 13.77
N GLY A 56 -2.69 -6.99 13.54
CA GLY A 56 -1.60 -7.24 14.48
C GLY A 56 -1.66 -6.32 15.71
N SER A 57 -2.05 -5.06 15.52
CA SER A 57 -2.16 -4.07 16.61
C SER A 57 -3.42 -4.28 17.47
N TRP A 58 -4.57 -4.51 16.82
CA TRP A 58 -5.86 -4.73 17.48
C TRP A 58 -6.27 -6.19 17.31
N GLN A 59 -5.94 -7.01 18.30
CA GLN A 59 -6.28 -8.44 18.30
C GLN A 59 -7.79 -8.70 18.48
N LYS A 60 -8.50 -7.77 19.12
CA LYS A 60 -9.97 -7.85 19.32
C LYS A 60 -10.71 -7.06 18.24
N PRO A 61 -11.97 -7.46 17.91
CA PRO A 61 -12.83 -6.67 17.06
C PRO A 61 -12.94 -5.23 17.53
N ILE A 62 -12.95 -4.29 16.58
CA ILE A 62 -13.20 -2.87 16.85
C ILE A 62 -14.69 -2.64 16.66
N THR A 63 -15.37 -2.14 17.68
CA THR A 63 -16.79 -1.77 17.60
C THR A 63 -16.99 -0.44 16.86
N PRO A 64 -18.20 -0.11 16.37
CA PRO A 64 -18.48 1.18 15.75
C PRO A 64 -18.14 2.40 16.63
N SER A 65 -18.36 2.33 17.94
CA SER A 65 -18.02 3.42 18.86
C SER A 65 -16.51 3.56 19.05
N GLU A 66 -15.78 2.45 19.14
CA GLU A 66 -14.31 2.47 19.18
C GLU A 66 -13.72 3.01 17.88
N TYR A 67 -14.30 2.65 16.73
CA TYR A 67 -13.91 3.20 15.42
C TYR A 67 -14.03 4.74 15.40
N ILE A 68 -15.16 5.27 15.88
CA ILE A 68 -15.37 6.72 16.01
C ILE A 68 -14.34 7.33 16.97
N GLY A 69 -14.09 6.68 18.11
CA GLY A 69 -13.08 7.11 19.07
C GLY A 69 -11.67 7.16 18.49
N ILE A 70 -11.28 6.16 17.70
CA ILE A 70 -10.00 6.12 16.98
C ILE A 70 -9.90 7.27 15.98
N ALA A 71 -10.95 7.51 15.19
CA ALA A 71 -10.96 8.61 14.22
C ALA A 71 -10.81 9.98 14.91
N LEU A 72 -11.51 10.19 16.03
CA LEU A 72 -11.40 11.41 16.84
C LEU A 72 -9.99 11.58 17.43
N ALA A 73 -9.39 10.50 17.94
CA ALA A 73 -8.06 10.55 18.54
C ALA A 73 -6.94 10.83 17.52
N ILE A 74 -7.02 10.23 16.33
CA ILE A 74 -5.97 10.34 15.30
C ILE A 74 -6.12 11.62 14.50
N PHE A 75 -7.33 11.91 13.99
CA PHE A 75 -7.55 12.97 13.01
C PHE A 75 -8.05 14.28 13.62
N GLN A 76 -8.36 14.29 14.92
CA GLN A 76 -8.72 15.47 15.70
C GLN A 76 -9.80 16.30 14.99
N GLU A 77 -9.52 17.57 14.67
CA GLU A 77 -10.45 18.47 13.96
C GLU A 77 -10.92 17.95 12.58
N ASN A 78 -10.15 17.07 11.94
CA ASN A 78 -10.50 16.47 10.65
C ASN A 78 -11.28 15.15 10.79
N ALA A 79 -11.50 14.65 12.02
CA ALA A 79 -12.16 13.37 12.26
C ALA A 79 -13.55 13.29 11.61
N PHE A 80 -14.35 14.35 11.66
CA PHE A 80 -15.68 14.34 11.02
C PHE A 80 -15.62 14.21 9.50
N LYS A 81 -14.59 14.76 8.84
CA LYS A 81 -14.38 14.57 7.40
C LYS A 81 -14.02 13.12 7.10
N ILE A 82 -13.18 12.51 7.94
CA ILE A 82 -12.80 11.10 7.82
C ILE A 82 -14.02 10.20 8.03
N LEU A 83 -14.79 10.41 9.10
CA LEU A 83 -16.01 9.64 9.38
C LEU A 83 -17.09 9.83 8.32
N LYS A 84 -17.14 10.97 7.64
CA LYS A 84 -18.00 11.17 6.47
C LYS A 84 -17.54 10.34 5.26
N LYS A 85 -16.23 10.24 5.02
CA LYS A 85 -15.65 9.50 3.89
C LYS A 85 -15.61 7.99 4.14
N TYR A 86 -15.36 7.57 5.37
CA TYR A 86 -15.33 6.18 5.83
C TYR A 86 -16.25 6.06 7.06
N PRO A 87 -17.57 6.00 6.87
CA PRO A 87 -18.49 5.80 7.99
C PRO A 87 -18.33 4.38 8.55
N PRO A 88 -18.59 4.17 9.86
CA PRO A 88 -18.72 2.81 10.40
C PRO A 88 -19.86 2.09 9.68
N VAL A 89 -19.68 0.79 9.44
CA VAL A 89 -20.65 -0.04 8.71
C VAL A 89 -21.19 -1.14 9.62
N GLY A 90 -22.51 -1.19 9.77
CA GLY A 90 -23.18 -2.20 10.58
C GLY A 90 -22.76 -2.16 12.05
N SER A 91 -22.95 -3.30 12.73
CA SER A 91 -22.56 -3.50 14.14
C SER A 91 -21.35 -4.41 14.30
N ASP A 92 -20.74 -4.84 13.19
CA ASP A 92 -19.69 -5.85 13.16
C ASP A 92 -18.30 -5.23 13.41
N ASP A 93 -17.26 -6.04 13.28
CA ASP A 93 -15.86 -5.62 13.41
C ASP A 93 -15.45 -4.58 12.37
N GLN A 94 -14.99 -3.42 12.82
CA GLN A 94 -14.61 -2.27 12.00
C GLN A 94 -13.12 -2.28 11.59
N ARG A 95 -12.32 -3.29 11.97
CA ARG A 95 -10.87 -3.34 11.64
C ARG A 95 -10.58 -3.24 10.15
N SER A 96 -11.42 -3.81 9.28
CA SER A 96 -11.28 -3.68 7.82
C SER A 96 -11.43 -2.24 7.33
N LEU A 97 -12.33 -1.46 7.94
CA LEU A 97 -12.51 -0.04 7.61
C LEU A 97 -11.36 0.82 8.13
N VAL A 98 -10.83 0.50 9.31
CA VAL A 98 -9.60 1.15 9.82
C VAL A 98 -8.44 0.87 8.89
N ALA A 99 -8.24 -0.38 8.48
CA ALA A 99 -7.18 -0.77 7.55
C ALA A 99 -7.32 -0.04 6.21
N ARG A 100 -8.54 0.02 5.64
CA ARG A 100 -8.80 0.77 4.41
C ARG A 100 -8.45 2.25 4.55
N ALA A 101 -8.92 2.92 5.61
CA ALA A 101 -8.63 4.33 5.82
C ALA A 101 -7.12 4.58 6.02
N ALA A 102 -6.44 3.69 6.75
CA ALA A 102 -5.00 3.75 6.97
C ALA A 102 -4.20 3.52 5.67
N THR A 103 -4.56 2.55 4.83
CA THR A 103 -3.90 2.30 3.53
C THR A 103 -3.96 3.56 2.67
N GLN A 104 -5.14 4.18 2.54
CA GLN A 104 -5.29 5.38 1.71
C GLN A 104 -4.53 6.58 2.28
N TRP A 105 -4.42 6.69 3.60
CA TRP A 105 -3.72 7.80 4.26
C TRP A 105 -2.19 7.65 4.22
N MET A 106 -1.68 6.44 4.47
CA MET A 106 -0.24 6.20 4.64
C MET A 106 0.46 5.82 3.34
N PHE A 107 -0.22 5.10 2.44
CA PHE A 107 0.37 4.55 1.20
C PHE A 107 -0.24 5.13 -0.08
N GLY A 108 -1.32 5.92 0.02
CA GLY A 108 -1.75 6.85 -1.03
C GLY A 108 -2.56 6.26 -2.19
N TYR A 109 -3.07 5.03 -2.09
CA TYR A 109 -3.74 4.37 -3.21
C TYR A 109 -5.28 4.28 -3.07
N PRO A 110 -6.07 4.52 -4.13
CA PRO A 110 -7.51 4.22 -4.13
C PRO A 110 -7.74 2.72 -4.27
N LEU A 111 -8.12 2.08 -3.16
CA LEU A 111 -8.66 0.73 -3.13
C LEU A 111 -9.88 0.57 -4.06
N ASP A 112 -9.86 -0.43 -4.94
CA ASP A 112 -11.07 -0.90 -5.63
C ASP A 112 -12.01 -1.59 -4.62
N THR A 113 -13.31 -1.33 -4.74
CA THR A 113 -14.25 -1.40 -3.61
C THR A 113 -15.00 -2.71 -3.41
N GLU A 114 -14.63 -3.80 -4.09
CA GLU A 114 -15.45 -5.01 -4.05
C GLU A 114 -14.91 -6.11 -3.13
N ASN A 115 -15.77 -6.50 -2.18
CA ASN A 115 -15.75 -7.75 -1.39
C ASN A 115 -14.69 -7.92 -0.29
N LEU A 116 -14.88 -7.24 0.84
CA LEU A 116 -14.13 -7.47 2.08
C LEU A 116 -14.78 -8.54 2.98
N ARG A 117 -14.61 -9.85 2.70
CA ARG A 117 -14.86 -10.94 3.68
C ARG A 117 -14.08 -12.23 3.39
N ASN A 118 -13.02 -12.52 4.17
CA ASN A 118 -12.95 -13.62 5.18
C ASN A 118 -11.52 -13.75 5.75
N TRP A 119 -11.36 -14.50 6.84
CA TRP A 119 -10.24 -14.43 7.79
C TRP A 119 -9.26 -15.62 7.69
N ILE A 120 -8.06 -15.37 7.17
CA ILE A 120 -6.77 -15.38 7.89
C ILE A 120 -6.22 -13.97 7.59
N GLN A 121 -5.45 -13.32 8.47
CA GLN A 121 -5.22 -11.85 8.39
C GLN A 121 -4.91 -11.30 6.98
N CYS A 122 -4.28 -12.10 6.12
CA CYS A 122 -4.12 -11.83 4.69
C CYS A 122 -4.43 -13.00 3.75
N SER A 123 -5.12 -14.06 4.21
CA SER A 123 -5.61 -15.07 3.25
C SER A 123 -6.64 -14.42 2.34
N ASP A 124 -6.43 -14.58 1.04
CA ASP A 124 -7.24 -14.02 -0.03
C ASP A 124 -7.22 -12.47 -0.10
N HIS A 125 -6.20 -11.84 0.48
CA HIS A 125 -5.93 -10.40 0.39
C HIS A 125 -4.51 -10.15 -0.12
N ALA A 126 -4.23 -8.97 -0.69
CA ALA A 126 -2.87 -8.53 -1.00
C ALA A 126 -2.40 -7.52 0.06
N CYS A 127 -1.73 -8.02 1.08
CA CYS A 127 -1.22 -7.29 2.24
C CYS A 127 0.25 -6.94 2.16
N HIS A 128 0.69 -6.03 3.04
CA HIS A 128 2.01 -5.42 2.97
C HIS A 128 3.10 -6.46 2.78
N THR A 129 3.90 -6.32 1.72
CA THR A 129 5.01 -7.18 1.32
C THR A 129 4.62 -8.51 0.64
N ASP A 130 3.34 -8.77 0.38
CA ASP A 130 2.88 -9.98 -0.32
C ASP A 130 3.39 -10.05 -1.76
N GLU A 131 3.84 -8.94 -2.36
CA GLU A 131 4.45 -8.91 -3.68
C GLU A 131 5.89 -9.45 -3.68
N ILE A 132 6.59 -9.42 -2.54
CA ILE A 132 8.02 -9.77 -2.45
C ILE A 132 8.29 -11.21 -2.92
N PRO A 133 7.54 -12.24 -2.46
CA PRO A 133 7.76 -13.60 -2.95
C PRO A 133 7.56 -13.76 -4.45
N PHE A 134 6.65 -12.98 -5.05
CA PHE A 134 6.42 -12.99 -6.49
C PHE A 134 7.55 -12.26 -7.24
N LEU A 135 8.05 -11.15 -6.69
CA LEU A 135 9.11 -10.35 -7.32
C LEU A 135 10.43 -11.11 -7.40
N PHE A 136 10.77 -11.82 -6.33
CA PHE A 136 12.03 -12.56 -6.20
C PHE A 136 11.90 -14.04 -6.53
N GLU A 137 10.72 -14.49 -6.95
CA GLU A 137 10.41 -15.90 -7.22
C GLU A 137 10.73 -16.82 -6.03
N SER A 138 10.72 -16.29 -4.80
CA SER A 138 11.31 -16.95 -3.62
C SER A 138 10.45 -18.04 -3.01
N SER A 139 9.23 -18.24 -3.52
CA SER A 139 8.28 -19.28 -3.10
C SER A 139 7.78 -20.11 -4.29
N TRP A 140 8.61 -20.26 -5.33
CA TRP A 140 8.26 -20.85 -6.63
C TRP A 140 7.50 -22.19 -6.54
N THR A 141 7.93 -23.09 -5.64
CA THR A 141 7.30 -24.41 -5.47
C THR A 141 5.90 -24.34 -4.90
N ASN A 142 5.56 -23.26 -4.19
CA ASN A 142 4.28 -23.08 -3.51
C ASN A 142 3.29 -22.28 -4.36
N PHE A 143 3.73 -21.69 -5.47
CA PHE A 143 2.84 -20.97 -6.38
C PHE A 143 2.00 -21.92 -7.24
N THR A 144 0.74 -21.54 -7.44
CA THR A 144 -0.11 -22.04 -8.51
C THR A 144 0.47 -21.66 -9.87
N ASP A 145 -0.01 -22.26 -10.96
CA ASP A 145 0.46 -21.88 -12.30
C ASP A 145 0.13 -20.41 -12.65
N ALA A 146 -1.03 -19.92 -12.20
CA ALA A 146 -1.39 -18.51 -12.28
C ALA A 146 -0.40 -17.63 -11.48
N GLY A 147 -0.06 -18.04 -10.25
CA GLY A 147 0.91 -17.33 -9.42
C GLY A 147 2.31 -17.30 -10.02
N ARG A 148 2.76 -18.39 -10.66
CA ARG A 148 4.02 -18.43 -11.41
C ARG A 148 4.00 -17.47 -12.60
N CYS A 149 2.90 -17.39 -13.33
CA CYS A 149 2.73 -16.43 -14.42
C CYS A 149 2.84 -14.99 -13.93
N VAL A 150 2.15 -14.65 -12.83
CA VAL A 150 2.26 -13.32 -12.19
C VAL A 150 3.70 -13.03 -11.78
N SER A 151 4.35 -13.97 -11.09
CA SER A 151 5.73 -13.86 -10.60
C SER A 151 6.73 -13.61 -11.74
N GLN A 152 6.67 -14.41 -12.81
CA GLN A 152 7.55 -14.25 -13.97
C GLN A 152 7.35 -12.93 -14.71
N ASN A 153 6.10 -12.50 -14.89
CA ASN A 153 5.81 -11.23 -15.54
C ASN A 153 6.29 -10.05 -14.69
N MET A 154 6.12 -10.12 -13.36
CA MET A 154 6.60 -9.09 -12.46
C MET A 154 8.14 -9.01 -12.48
N ALA A 155 8.83 -10.14 -12.35
CA ALA A 155 10.29 -10.19 -12.44
C ALA A 155 10.80 -9.68 -13.81
N THR A 156 10.08 -9.97 -14.89
CA THR A 156 10.40 -9.49 -16.24
C THR A 156 10.25 -7.98 -16.35
N CYS A 157 9.16 -7.39 -15.88
CA CYS A 157 8.94 -5.94 -15.86
C CYS A 157 10.07 -5.21 -15.10
N TRP A 158 10.46 -5.71 -13.93
CA TRP A 158 11.54 -5.10 -13.14
C TRP A 158 12.89 -5.25 -13.83
N THR A 159 13.16 -6.41 -14.42
CA THR A 159 14.41 -6.66 -15.17
C THR A 159 14.51 -5.77 -16.41
N ASN A 160 13.41 -5.60 -17.14
CA ASN A 160 13.31 -4.70 -18.28
C ASN A 160 13.65 -3.28 -17.83
N PHE A 161 12.95 -2.77 -16.80
CA PHE A 161 13.19 -1.43 -16.29
C PHE A 161 14.63 -1.17 -15.86
N VAL A 162 15.25 -2.11 -15.14
CA VAL A 162 16.66 -1.98 -14.74
C VAL A 162 17.59 -1.88 -15.96
N LYS A 163 17.26 -2.56 -17.06
CA LYS A 163 18.10 -2.62 -18.28
C LYS A 163 17.81 -1.53 -19.30
N SER A 164 16.60 -0.97 -19.36
CA SER A 164 16.18 0.00 -20.40
C SER A 164 15.56 1.27 -19.85
N GLN A 165 15.24 1.35 -18.56
CA GLN A 165 14.39 2.39 -17.96
C GLN A 165 12.93 2.36 -18.45
N ASP A 166 12.51 1.26 -19.08
CA ASP A 166 11.13 1.00 -19.49
C ASP A 166 10.76 -0.47 -19.15
N PRO A 167 9.76 -0.71 -18.27
CA PRO A 167 9.35 -2.07 -17.88
C PRO A 167 8.79 -2.92 -19.03
N SER A 168 8.43 -2.30 -20.16
CA SER A 168 7.84 -2.99 -21.32
C SER A 168 8.84 -3.25 -22.44
N GLU A 169 10.09 -2.80 -22.30
CA GLU A 169 11.11 -2.89 -23.34
C GLU A 169 12.09 -4.05 -23.09
N ARG A 170 12.60 -4.67 -24.17
CA ARG A 170 13.53 -5.81 -24.24
C ARG A 170 12.89 -7.19 -24.22
N LEU A 171 12.28 -7.60 -23.11
CA LEU A 171 11.58 -8.88 -23.02
C LEU A 171 10.08 -8.66 -23.10
N ARG A 172 9.40 -9.59 -23.78
CA ARG A 172 7.95 -9.50 -23.99
C ARG A 172 7.23 -9.64 -22.66
N VAL A 173 6.38 -8.66 -22.37
CA VAL A 173 5.40 -8.69 -21.27
C VAL A 173 3.98 -8.75 -21.85
N PRO A 174 3.00 -9.35 -21.14
CA PRO A 174 1.64 -9.49 -21.67
C PRO A 174 0.91 -8.17 -21.90
N LEU A 175 1.21 -7.17 -21.06
CA LEU A 175 0.62 -5.85 -21.10
C LEU A 175 1.74 -4.80 -21.08
N SER A 176 1.66 -3.82 -21.98
CA SER A 176 2.55 -2.66 -21.96
C SER A 176 2.19 -1.78 -20.77
N TRP A 177 3.16 -1.49 -19.92
CA TRP A 177 3.02 -0.61 -18.77
C TRP A 177 3.21 0.85 -19.22
N PRO A 178 2.14 1.65 -19.26
CA PRO A 178 2.23 3.04 -19.70
C PRO A 178 2.96 3.89 -18.66
N ARG A 179 3.74 4.88 -19.12
CA ARG A 179 4.33 5.89 -18.23
C ARG A 179 3.21 6.72 -17.60
N ALA A 180 3.19 6.78 -16.27
CA ALA A 180 2.29 7.65 -15.52
C ALA A 180 2.51 9.12 -15.93
N LYS A 181 1.41 9.86 -16.11
CA LYS A 181 1.43 11.28 -16.46
C LYS A 181 0.79 12.08 -15.32
N THR A 182 1.22 13.33 -15.15
CA THR A 182 0.65 14.23 -14.12
C THR A 182 -0.84 14.50 -14.30
N GLU A 183 -1.37 14.34 -15.53
CA GLU A 183 -2.78 14.57 -15.87
C GLU A 183 -3.65 13.32 -15.73
N ASN A 184 -3.04 12.13 -15.79
CA ASN A 184 -3.75 10.86 -15.70
C ASN A 184 -2.85 9.82 -15.03
N GLU A 185 -3.25 9.39 -13.84
CA GLU A 185 -2.55 8.39 -13.03
C GLU A 185 -2.79 7.00 -13.60
N THR A 186 -2.26 6.74 -14.79
CA THR A 186 -2.35 5.42 -15.41
C THR A 186 -1.39 4.47 -14.70
N TYR A 187 -1.93 3.34 -14.24
CA TYR A 187 -1.18 2.25 -13.64
C TYR A 187 -1.55 0.93 -14.32
N ILE A 188 -0.74 -0.10 -14.08
CA ILE A 188 -1.14 -1.48 -14.38
C ILE A 188 -1.65 -2.14 -13.10
N TYR A 189 -2.69 -2.95 -13.22
CA TYR A 189 -3.18 -3.77 -12.13
C TYR A 189 -2.63 -5.19 -12.29
N ILE A 190 -1.81 -5.63 -11.34
CA ILE A 190 -1.23 -6.97 -11.33
C ILE A 190 -2.13 -7.87 -10.49
N GLN A 191 -2.76 -8.86 -11.12
CA GLN A 191 -3.70 -9.78 -10.48
C GLN A 191 -3.60 -11.17 -11.08
N ASP A 192 -4.35 -12.12 -10.53
CA ASP A 192 -4.52 -13.44 -11.14
C ASP A 192 -5.09 -13.29 -12.57
N PRO A 193 -4.38 -13.77 -13.61
CA PRO A 193 -4.84 -13.65 -15.00
C PRO A 193 -6.13 -14.41 -15.30
N LEU A 194 -6.58 -15.30 -14.40
CA LEU A 194 -7.84 -16.03 -14.54
C LEU A 194 -9.04 -15.25 -13.97
N LEU A 195 -8.79 -14.20 -13.19
CA LEU A 195 -9.83 -13.37 -12.54
C LEU A 195 -10.06 -12.06 -13.32
N ILE A 196 -10.22 -12.15 -14.64
CA ILE A 196 -10.60 -11.01 -15.48
C ILE A 196 -12.09 -10.75 -15.29
N ASN A 197 -12.43 -9.84 -14.38
CA ASN A 197 -13.75 -9.21 -14.31
C ASN A 197 -13.73 -7.85 -15.03
#